data_AF-A0A0D2G9S0-F1
#
_entry.id   AF-A0A0D2G9S0-F1
#
_cell.length_a   1.000
_cell.length_b   1.000
_cell.length_c   1.000
_cell.angle_alpha   90.00
_cell.angle_beta   90.00
_cell.angle_gamma   90.00
#
_symmetry.space_group_name_H-M   'P 1'
#
loop_
_entity.id
_entity.type
_entity.pdbx_description
1 polymer ?
#
loop_
_entity_poly.entity_id
_entity_poly.type
_entity_poly.pdbx_seq_one_letter_code
_entity_poly.pdbx_strand_id
1 'polypeptide(L)'
;MASRGWMYTKMAGVLVLCCAGGPALMYYVTPAEGEVFKRFNPDLQKRNLELREQRLKNNEEFVSKLIEYSKSDKPVWIVAAEAEKKEKADRIRKEAEEGTDRGSIREQMRRAQAEGK
;
A
#
# COMPACT_ATOMS: atom_id res chain seq x y z
N MET A 1 -2.41 14.33 -56.90
CA MET A 1 -2.91 14.59 -55.53
C MET A 1 -3.69 13.35 -55.09
N ALA A 2 -3.23 12.61 -54.08
CA ALA A 2 -4.05 11.54 -53.52
C ALA A 2 -5.40 12.12 -53.10
N SER A 3 -6.50 11.46 -53.46
CA SER A 3 -7.84 11.96 -53.11
C SER A 3 -7.96 12.06 -51.59
N ARG A 4 -8.54 13.16 -51.09
CA ARG A 4 -8.74 13.36 -49.64
C ARG A 4 -9.45 12.17 -48.99
N GLY A 5 -10.34 11.51 -49.72
CA GLY A 5 -11.01 10.27 -49.27
C GLY A 5 -10.03 9.16 -48.89
N TRP A 6 -9.03 8.87 -49.73
CA TRP A 6 -8.02 7.85 -49.44
C TRP A 6 -7.17 8.18 -48.20
N MET A 7 -6.86 9.47 -48.02
CA MET A 7 -6.17 9.94 -46.83
C MET A 7 -6.99 9.68 -45.57
N TYR A 8 -8.29 10.02 -45.57
CA TYR A 8 -9.17 9.76 -44.41
C TYR A 8 -9.33 8.27 -44.11
N THR A 9 -9.45 7.41 -45.13
CA THR A 9 -9.53 5.95 -44.93
C THR A 9 -8.27 5.40 -44.26
N LYS A 10 -7.08 5.84 -44.70
CA LYS A 10 -5.81 5.47 -44.04
C LYS A 10 -5.75 5.94 -42.60
N MET A 11 -6.12 7.19 -42.34
CA MET A 11 -6.13 7.74 -40.99
C MET A 11 -7.10 6.99 -40.07
N ALA A 12 -8.30 6.65 -40.56
CA ALA A 12 -9.26 5.85 -39.82
C ALA A 12 -8.73 4.44 -39.54
N GLY A 13 -8.10 3.79 -40.53
CA GLY A 13 -7.49 2.47 -40.37
C GLY A 13 -6.37 2.47 -39.31
N VAL A 14 -5.49 3.48 -39.34
CA VAL A 14 -4.44 3.63 -38.33
C VAL A 14 -5.04 3.90 -36.95
N LEU A 15 -6.05 4.76 -36.83
CA LEU A 15 -6.72 5.04 -35.57
C LEU A 15 -7.32 3.76 -34.96
N VAL A 16 -8.02 2.95 -35.75
CA VAL A 16 -8.59 1.68 -35.30
C VAL A 16 -7.47 0.72 -34.87
N LEU A 17 -6.40 0.61 -35.66
CA LEU A 17 -5.28 -0.27 -35.33
C LEU A 17 -4.57 0.18 -34.03
N CYS A 18 -4.39 1.48 -33.80
CA CYS A 18 -3.78 1.98 -32.57
C CYS A 18 -4.72 1.86 -31.36
N CYS A 19 -5.98 2.29 -31.49
CA CYS A 19 -6.92 2.34 -30.38
C CYS A 19 -7.51 0.97 -30.02
N ALA A 20 -7.74 0.08 -30.99
CA ALA A 20 -8.26 -1.27 -30.75
C ALA A 20 -7.15 -2.32 -30.73
N GLY A 21 -6.18 -2.21 -31.65
CA GLY A 21 -5.08 -3.18 -31.74
C GLY A 21 -4.13 -3.11 -30.54
N GLY A 22 -3.90 -1.91 -29.97
CA GLY A 22 -3.09 -1.74 -28.75
C GLY A 22 -3.66 -2.52 -27.56
N PRO A 23 -4.91 -2.24 -27.12
CA PRO A 23 -5.57 -3.00 -26.07
C PRO A 23 -5.70 -4.49 -26.40
N ALA A 24 -6.03 -4.87 -27.64
CA ALA A 24 -6.13 -6.27 -28.03
C ALA A 24 -4.81 -7.04 -27.87
N LEU A 25 -3.68 -6.42 -28.28
CA LEU A 25 -2.36 -7.00 -28.08
C LEU A 25 -2.02 -7.10 -26.59
N MET A 26 -2.37 -6.09 -25.79
CA MET A 26 -2.16 -6.12 -24.34
C MET A 26 -2.92 -7.27 -23.69
N TYR A 27 -4.19 -7.49 -24.02
CA TYR A 27 -4.96 -8.63 -23.52
C TYR A 27 -4.42 -9.98 -23.98
N TYR A 28 -3.83 -10.05 -25.18
CA TYR A 28 -3.24 -11.28 -25.69
C TYR A 28 -1.95 -11.68 -24.95
N VAL A 29 -1.11 -10.71 -24.56
CA VAL A 29 0.17 -10.98 -23.88
C VAL A 29 0.07 -10.98 -22.35
N THR A 30 -0.92 -10.30 -21.79
CA THR A 30 -1.11 -10.24 -20.33
C THR A 30 -1.63 -11.60 -19.86
N PRO A 31 -0.90 -12.32 -18.99
CA PRO A 31 -1.34 -13.63 -18.51
C PRO A 31 -2.67 -13.51 -17.75
N ALA A 32 -3.50 -14.54 -17.85
CA ALA A 32 -4.81 -14.57 -17.20
C ALA A 32 -4.69 -14.52 -15.67
N GLU A 33 -5.75 -14.06 -15.01
CA GLU A 33 -5.80 -13.98 -13.55
C GLU A 33 -5.44 -15.32 -12.90
N GLY A 34 -4.41 -15.33 -12.07
CA GLY A 34 -3.94 -16.51 -11.36
C GLY A 34 -2.97 -17.42 -12.13
N GLU A 35 -2.72 -17.21 -13.43
CA GLU A 35 -1.74 -18.04 -14.15
C GLU A 35 -0.31 -17.83 -13.61
N VAL A 36 0.06 -16.58 -13.34
CA VAL A 36 1.33 -16.24 -12.68
C VAL A 36 1.38 -16.84 -11.26
N PHE A 37 0.25 -16.81 -10.55
CA PHE A 37 0.15 -17.34 -9.19
C PHE A 37 0.36 -18.86 -9.14
N LYS A 38 -0.17 -19.60 -10.11
CA LYS A 38 0.03 -21.06 -10.24
C LYS A 38 1.50 -21.44 -10.44
N ARG A 39 2.31 -20.54 -11.00
CA ARG A 39 3.76 -20.76 -11.20
C ARG A 39 4.57 -20.53 -9.92
N PHE A 40 3.99 -19.93 -8.87
CA PHE A 40 4.68 -19.76 -7.60
C PHE A 40 4.78 -21.07 -6.82
N ASN A 41 5.80 -21.19 -5.97
CA ASN A 41 5.96 -22.29 -5.02
C ASN A 41 4.70 -22.40 -4.11
N PRO A 42 4.13 -23.60 -3.84
CA PRO A 42 2.98 -23.78 -2.96
C PRO A 42 3.07 -23.03 -1.62
N ASP A 43 4.24 -22.98 -0.99
CA ASP A 43 4.43 -22.23 0.27
C ASP A 43 4.20 -20.73 0.08
N LEU A 44 4.69 -20.18 -1.02
CA LEU A 44 4.46 -18.78 -1.39
C LEU A 44 3.00 -18.55 -1.76
N GLN A 45 2.34 -19.50 -2.42
CA GLN A 45 0.91 -19.39 -2.72
C GLN A 45 0.10 -19.27 -1.42
N LYS A 46 0.34 -20.18 -0.47
CA LYS A 46 -0.33 -20.16 0.85
C LYS A 46 -0.09 -18.85 1.59
N ARG A 47 1.17 -18.43 1.72
CA ARG A 47 1.54 -17.16 2.38
C ARG A 47 0.92 -15.95 1.67
N ASN A 48 0.84 -15.96 0.34
CA ASN A 48 0.22 -14.87 -0.41
C ASN A 48 -1.30 -14.79 -0.20
N LEU A 49 -1.97 -15.92 0.00
CA LEU A 49 -3.40 -15.95 0.33
C LEU A 49 -3.63 -15.44 1.75
N GLU A 50 -2.83 -15.89 2.72
CA GLU A 50 -2.91 -15.44 4.12
C GLU A 50 -2.64 -13.94 4.26
N LEU A 51 -1.63 -13.41 3.57
CA LEU A 51 -1.26 -11.99 3.62
C LEU A 51 -2.12 -11.09 2.74
N ARG A 52 -3.11 -11.63 2.00
CA ARG A 52 -3.91 -10.85 1.04
C ARG A 52 -4.66 -9.72 1.74
N GLU A 53 -5.36 -10.02 2.82
CA GLU A 53 -6.13 -9.03 3.59
C GLU A 53 -5.22 -7.97 4.21
N GLN A 54 -4.09 -8.39 4.79
CA GLN A 54 -3.11 -7.45 5.34
C GLN A 54 -2.54 -6.52 4.27
N ARG A 55 -2.25 -7.02 3.06
CA ARG A 55 -1.79 -6.18 1.95
C ARG A 55 -2.84 -5.18 1.50
N LEU A 56 -4.10 -5.58 1.42
CA LEU A 56 -5.20 -4.67 1.08
C LEU A 56 -5.32 -3.55 2.11
N LYS A 57 -5.34 -3.90 3.40
CA LYS A 57 -5.37 -2.93 4.50
C LYS A 57 -4.16 -1.98 4.48
N ASN A 58 -2.96 -2.51 4.30
CA ASN A 58 -1.74 -1.70 4.23
C ASN A 58 -1.77 -0.76 3.01
N ASN A 59 -2.30 -1.22 1.87
CA ASN A 59 -2.43 -0.40 0.67
C ASN A 59 -3.45 0.72 0.87
N GLU A 60 -4.60 0.42 1.48
CA GLU A 60 -5.60 1.43 1.84
C GLU A 60 -5.04 2.47 2.81
N GLU A 61 -4.33 2.05 3.86
CA GLU A 61 -3.66 2.95 4.80
C GLU A 61 -2.61 3.82 4.08
N PHE A 62 -1.81 3.21 3.20
CA PHE A 62 -0.80 3.92 2.42
C PHE A 62 -1.42 4.99 1.51
N VAL A 63 -2.46 4.63 0.73
CA VAL A 63 -3.16 5.56 -0.15
C VAL A 63 -3.84 6.67 0.66
N SER A 64 -4.43 6.36 1.81
CA SER A 64 -5.03 7.34 2.71
C SER A 64 -4.00 8.36 3.21
N LYS A 65 -2.85 7.89 3.72
CA LYS A 65 -1.73 8.76 4.13
C LYS A 65 -1.18 9.57 2.96
N LEU A 66 -1.08 8.97 1.77
CA LEU A 66 -0.62 9.67 0.58
C LEU A 66 -1.56 10.82 0.18
N ILE A 67 -2.87 10.58 0.25
CA ILE A 67 -3.89 11.62 0.03
C ILE A 67 -3.76 12.73 1.09
N GLU A 68 -3.57 12.37 2.36
CA GLU A 68 -3.36 13.37 3.42
C GLU A 68 -2.11 14.21 3.18
N TYR A 69 -0.98 13.58 2.84
CA TYR A 69 0.28 14.28 2.57
C TYR A 69 0.21 15.15 1.31
N SER A 70 -0.58 14.74 0.31
CA SER A 70 -0.79 15.53 -0.91
C SER A 70 -1.52 16.85 -0.67
N LYS A 71 -2.18 17.03 0.47
CA LYS A 71 -2.83 18.30 0.85
C LYS A 71 -1.84 19.35 1.34
N SER A 72 -0.60 18.97 1.62
CA SER A 72 0.45 19.90 2.02
C SER A 72 1.11 20.51 0.79
N ASP A 73 1.51 21.78 0.89
CA ASP A 73 2.31 22.44 -0.14
C ASP A 73 3.76 21.89 -0.20
N LYS A 74 4.19 21.19 0.85
CA LYS A 74 5.52 20.57 0.89
C LYS A 74 5.54 19.30 0.00
N PRO A 75 6.71 18.95 -0.57
CA PRO A 75 6.87 17.67 -1.23
C PRO A 75 6.47 16.50 -0.34
N VAL A 76 5.72 15.54 -0.90
CA VAL A 76 5.10 14.42 -0.18
C VAL A 76 6.09 13.65 0.69
N TRP A 77 7.32 13.41 0.22
CA TRP A 77 8.33 12.67 0.97
C TRP A 77 8.85 13.43 2.20
N ILE A 78 8.84 14.77 2.20
CA ILE A 78 9.23 15.58 3.36
C ILE A 78 8.14 15.45 4.43
N VAL A 79 6.88 15.58 4.03
CA VAL A 79 5.73 15.41 4.93
C VAL A 79 5.68 14.00 5.50
N ALA A 80 5.91 12.98 4.67
CA ALA A 80 5.97 11.60 5.09
C ALA A 80 7.09 11.35 6.12
N ALA A 81 8.28 11.94 5.89
CA ALA A 81 9.40 11.84 6.83
C ALA A 81 9.14 12.61 8.14
N GLU A 82 8.49 13.78 8.08
CA GLU A 82 8.05 14.53 9.27
C GLU A 82 7.01 13.73 10.08
N ALA A 83 6.04 13.12 9.40
CA ALA A 83 5.03 12.25 10.01
C ALA A 83 5.65 11.00 10.65
N GLU A 84 6.58 10.33 9.96
CA GLU A 84 7.28 9.15 10.52
C GLU A 84 8.12 9.53 11.76
N LYS A 85 8.79 10.69 11.74
CA LYS A 85 9.51 11.20 12.91
C LYS A 85 8.57 11.46 14.08
N LYS A 86 7.39 12.03 13.82
CA LYS A 86 6.36 12.27 14.83
C LYS A 86 5.82 10.96 15.39
N GLU A 87 5.44 10.00 14.52
CA GLU A 87 4.96 8.68 14.94
C GLU A 87 6.00 7.92 15.79
N LYS A 88 7.30 8.01 15.45
CA LYS A 88 8.38 7.42 16.25
C LYS A 88 8.52 8.09 17.61
N ALA A 89 8.50 9.42 17.66
CA ALA A 89 8.58 10.18 18.90
C ALA A 89 7.39 9.89 19.83
N ASP A 90 6.17 9.83 19.28
CA ASP A 90 4.95 9.53 20.02
C ASP A 90 4.97 8.10 20.57
N ARG A 91 5.50 7.14 19.80
CA ARG A 91 5.68 5.74 20.25
C ARG A 91 6.63 5.63 21.42
N ILE A 92 7.80 6.28 21.34
CA ILE A 92 8.78 6.29 22.43
C ILE A 92 8.20 6.92 23.70
N ARG A 93 7.44 8.01 23.57
CA ARG A 93 6.75 8.66 24.71
C ARG A 93 5.76 7.70 25.37
N LYS A 94 4.90 7.05 24.59
CA LYS A 94 3.93 6.07 25.10
C LYS A 94 4.62 4.89 25.79
N GLU A 95 5.69 4.36 25.20
CA GLU A 95 6.46 3.26 25.82
C GLU A 95 7.10 3.68 27.16
N ALA A 96 7.56 4.94 27.29
CA ALA A 96 8.12 5.47 28.53
C ALA A 96 7.04 5.68 29.62
N GLU A 97 5.85 6.17 29.22
CA GLU A 97 4.70 6.32 30.13
C GLU A 97 4.22 4.95 30.62
N GLU A 98 4.01 3.98 29.71
CA GLU A 98 3.61 2.62 30.07
C GLU A 98 4.65 1.92 30.97
N GLY A 99 5.94 2.15 30.73
CA GLY A 99 7.01 1.62 31.58
C GLY A 99 6.96 2.17 33.01
N THR A 100 6.68 3.46 33.15
CA THR A 100 6.54 4.14 34.45
C THR A 100 5.31 3.63 35.20
N ASP A 101 4.17 3.51 34.51
CA ASP A 101 2.92 3.01 35.07
C ASP A 101 3.06 1.55 35.52
N ARG A 102 3.67 0.68 34.69
CA ARG A 102 3.95 -0.71 35.06
C ARG A 102 4.86 -0.81 36.27
N GLY A 103 5.87 0.07 36.39
CA GLY A 103 6.74 0.16 37.55
C GLY A 103 5.97 0.50 38.82
N SER A 104 5.13 1.52 38.78
CA SER A 104 4.33 1.97 39.92
C SER A 104 3.30 0.92 40.37
N ILE A 105 2.64 0.24 39.42
CA ILE A 105 1.69 -0.85 39.70
C ILE A 105 2.41 -2.02 40.35
N ARG A 106 3.59 -2.39 39.84
CA ARG A 106 4.39 -3.49 40.41
C ARG A 106 4.83 -3.19 41.84
N GLU A 107 5.15 -1.94 42.13
CA GLU A 107 5.55 -1.53 43.47
C GLU A 107 4.37 -1.50 44.45
N GLN A 108 3.18 -1.06 44.01
CA GLN A 108 1.95 -1.16 44.79
C GLN A 108 1.55 -2.61 45.08
N MET A 109 1.63 -3.50 44.08
CA MET A 109 1.39 -4.93 44.26
C MET A 109 2.35 -5.56 45.27
N ARG A 110 3.64 -5.16 45.25
CA ARG A 110 4.62 -5.62 46.24
C ARG A 110 4.29 -5.16 47.67
N ARG A 111 3.80 -3.93 47.84
CA ARG A 111 3.38 -3.40 49.15
C ARG A 111 2.12 -4.12 49.66
N ALA A 112 1.10 -4.30 48.81
CA ALA A 112 -0.12 -5.02 49.17
C ALA A 112 0.15 -6.50 49.56
N GLN A 113 1.09 -7.18 48.88
CA GLN A 113 1.50 -8.53 49.24
C GLN A 113 2.27 -8.62 50.57
N ALA A 114 2.97 -7.56 50.96
CA ALA A 114 3.66 -7.48 52.23
C ALA A 114 2.71 -7.19 53.40
N GLU A 115 1.67 -6.40 53.17
CA GLU A 115 0.64 -6.09 54.17
C GLU A 115 -0.38 -7.23 54.37
N GLY A 116 -0.58 -8.09 53.35
CA GLY A 116 -1.49 -9.24 53.41
C GLY A 116 -0.91 -10.51 54.05
N LYS A 117 0.30 -10.47 54.62
CA LYS A 117 0.94 -11.57 55.36
C LYS A 117 1.11 -11.20 56.83
#